data_AF-A0A010RAH3-F1
#
_entry.id   AF-A0A010RAH3-F1
#
_cell.length_a   1.000
_cell.length_b   1.000
_cell.length_c   1.000
_cell.angle_alpha   90.00
_cell.angle_beta   90.00
_cell.angle_gamma   90.00
#
_symmetry.space_group_name_H-M   'P 1'
#
loop_
_entity.id
_entity.type
_entity.pdbx_description
1 polymer ?
#
loop_
_entity_poly.entity_id
_entity_poly.type
_entity_poly.pdbx_seq_one_letter_code
_entity_poly.pdbx_strand_id
1 'polypeptide(L)'
;MSSWTKSHQYARVEQAVDNGENVQHRESRLRQYWQKGKVHVFYAILLVLVAGLSRHTAPSNATPDYYGVEPVKSEMRLSTISKTFELDLNYAMPPSPQVDEAWASLLPKEGGFLQHSKLAPQKSCIAVFHQLHCLDMIRQALYEARPDIMEQINNGSHPTDHKGDHKAGHDASPDHNHVKDMYHIGHCMDLVRQSILCRPDLTVEVGDPALGGVTGFGTKHQCVNWQELMDWMKDHE
;
A
#
# COMPACT_ATOMS: atom_id res chain seq x y z
N MET A 1 -2.10 -26.74 48.02
CA MET A 1 -3.46 -26.44 48.53
C MET A 1 -3.35 -25.90 49.95
N SER A 2 -4.25 -24.96 50.25
CA SER A 2 -4.59 -24.31 51.54
C SER A 2 -3.52 -23.55 52.32
N SER A 3 -3.53 -22.23 52.09
CA SER A 3 -3.50 -21.16 53.10
C SER A 3 -3.93 -21.60 54.50
N TRP A 4 -3.08 -21.32 55.49
CA TRP A 4 -3.42 -21.32 56.91
C TRP A 4 -3.53 -19.90 57.44
N THR A 5 -4.75 -19.65 57.93
CA THR A 5 -5.30 -18.56 58.74
C THR A 5 -4.48 -18.09 59.96
N LYS A 6 -4.81 -16.85 60.38
CA LYS A 6 -5.06 -16.32 61.76
C LYS A 6 -4.35 -14.97 61.98
N SER A 7 -4.84 -13.98 62.73
CA SER A 7 -6.03 -13.86 63.60
C SER A 7 -6.12 -12.41 64.11
N HIS A 8 -7.36 -11.91 64.22
CA HIS A 8 -7.97 -11.03 65.25
C HIS A 8 -7.17 -9.93 65.98
N GLN A 9 -7.79 -8.74 66.09
CA GLN A 9 -8.42 -8.29 67.36
C GLN A 9 -9.23 -6.98 67.19
N TYR A 10 -10.47 -6.99 67.69
CA TYR A 10 -11.27 -5.81 68.01
C TYR A 10 -11.34 -5.68 69.54
N ALA A 11 -11.15 -4.47 70.07
CA ALA A 11 -11.53 -4.06 71.43
C ALA A 11 -12.16 -2.66 71.31
N ARG A 12 -13.49 -2.57 71.44
CA ARG A 12 -14.28 -2.21 72.63
C ARG A 12 -14.65 -0.72 72.59
N VAL A 13 -15.94 -0.48 72.41
CA VAL A 13 -16.59 0.83 72.41
C VAL A 13 -16.96 1.16 73.86
N GLU A 14 -16.52 2.30 74.37
CA GLU A 14 -17.13 2.99 75.50
C GLU A 14 -17.69 4.33 74.99
N GLN A 15 -18.97 4.57 75.30
CA GLN A 15 -19.63 5.86 75.10
C GLN A 15 -19.27 6.78 76.26
N ALA A 16 -18.80 7.98 75.94
CA ALA A 16 -18.86 9.14 76.82
C ALA A 16 -19.61 10.26 76.07
N VAL A 17 -20.65 10.76 76.73
CA VAL A 17 -21.46 11.91 76.31
C VAL A 17 -20.69 13.18 76.69
N ASP A 18 -20.52 14.13 75.77
CA ASP A 18 -20.42 15.54 76.15
C ASP A 18 -20.86 16.48 75.02
N ASN A 19 -21.37 17.62 75.48
CA ASN A 19 -22.11 18.67 74.82
C ASN A 19 -21.26 19.55 73.87
N GLY A 20 -21.96 20.07 72.87
CA GLY A 20 -21.80 21.42 72.32
C GLY A 20 -20.40 21.99 72.11
N GLU A 21 -19.83 21.76 70.92
CA GLU A 21 -18.93 22.72 70.23
C GLU A 21 -18.62 22.21 68.80
N ASN A 22 -19.19 22.84 67.75
CA ASN A 22 -18.53 23.03 66.43
C ASN A 22 -19.47 23.49 65.31
N VAL A 23 -19.75 24.80 65.24
CA VAL A 23 -20.25 25.42 64.00
C VAL A 23 -19.08 26.07 63.23
N GLN A 24 -18.12 26.69 63.91
CA GLN A 24 -16.98 27.39 63.29
C GLN A 24 -15.96 26.49 62.58
N HIS A 25 -15.61 25.32 63.15
CA HIS A 25 -14.62 24.44 62.52
C HIS A 25 -15.18 23.69 61.29
N ARG A 26 -16.50 23.53 61.21
CA ARG A 26 -17.19 22.94 60.05
C ARG A 26 -17.25 23.91 58.87
N GLU A 27 -17.51 25.19 59.14
CA GLU A 27 -17.43 26.24 58.10
C GLU A 27 -16.01 26.40 57.55
N SER A 28 -14.98 26.34 58.40
CA SER A 28 -13.57 26.38 57.99
C SER A 28 -13.21 25.24 57.02
N ARG A 29 -13.57 23.99 57.35
CA ARG A 29 -13.34 22.83 56.48
C ARG A 29 -14.15 22.89 55.18
N LEU A 30 -15.43 23.27 55.26
CA LEU A 30 -16.28 23.45 54.06
C LEU A 30 -15.71 24.52 53.13
N ARG A 31 -15.25 25.64 53.68
CA ARG A 31 -14.60 26.72 52.92
C ARG A 31 -13.31 26.24 52.28
N GLN A 32 -12.50 25.43 52.97
CA GLN A 32 -11.28 24.84 52.43
C GLN A 32 -11.56 23.83 51.31
N TYR A 33 -12.59 22.98 51.45
CA TYR A 33 -13.03 22.09 50.37
C TYR A 33 -13.61 22.86 49.18
N TRP A 34 -14.36 23.94 49.42
CA TRP A 34 -14.88 24.81 48.37
C TRP A 34 -13.77 25.53 47.61
N GLN A 35 -12.72 25.98 48.31
CA GLN A 35 -11.53 26.58 47.70
C GLN A 35 -10.74 25.56 46.87
N LYS A 36 -10.50 24.35 47.40
CA LYS A 36 -9.86 23.27 46.63
C LYS A 36 -10.69 22.87 45.41
N GLY A 37 -12.01 22.74 45.56
CA GLY A 37 -12.94 22.46 44.47
C GLY A 37 -12.90 23.53 43.37
N LYS A 38 -12.88 24.81 43.75
CA LYS A 38 -12.72 25.92 42.80
C LYS A 38 -11.40 25.87 42.04
N VAL A 39 -10.31 25.52 42.72
CA VAL A 39 -9.00 25.35 42.09
C VAL A 39 -9.04 24.18 41.10
N HIS A 40 -9.61 23.04 41.47
CA HIS A 40 -9.74 21.90 40.55
C HIS A 40 -10.65 22.19 39.35
N VAL A 41 -11.76 22.91 39.54
CA VAL A 41 -12.65 23.35 38.44
C VAL A 41 -11.92 24.33 37.52
N PHE A 42 -11.14 25.27 38.07
CA PHE A 42 -10.33 26.18 37.28
C PHE A 42 -9.28 25.43 36.44
N TYR A 43 -8.56 24.48 37.03
CA TYR A 43 -7.61 23.64 36.29
C TYR A 43 -8.29 22.76 35.23
N ALA A 44 -9.47 22.21 35.51
CA ALA A 44 -10.24 21.44 34.54
C ALA A 44 -10.70 22.31 33.36
N ILE A 45 -11.20 23.52 33.62
CA ILE A 45 -11.57 24.50 32.58
C ILE A 45 -10.35 24.92 31.79
N LEU A 46 -9.21 25.19 32.44
CA LEU A 46 -7.96 25.54 31.79
C LEU A 46 -7.48 24.40 30.88
N LEU A 47 -7.55 23.14 31.34
CA LEU A 47 -7.20 21.97 30.53
C LEU A 47 -8.12 21.82 29.31
N VAL A 48 -9.42 22.03 29.46
CA VAL A 48 -10.38 22.01 28.34
C VAL A 48 -10.11 23.16 27.36
N LEU A 49 -9.81 24.37 27.84
CA LEU A 49 -9.46 25.52 27.01
C LEU A 49 -8.14 25.30 26.27
N VAL A 50 -7.11 24.79 26.94
CA VAL A 50 -5.82 24.44 26.32
C VAL A 50 -6.00 23.33 25.28
N ALA A 51 -6.79 22.30 25.57
CA ALA A 51 -7.11 21.24 24.62
C ALA A 51 -7.92 21.76 23.42
N GLY A 52 -8.86 22.68 23.63
CA GLY A 52 -9.64 23.32 22.58
C GLY A 52 -8.79 24.22 21.68
N LEU A 53 -7.95 25.08 22.28
CA LEU A 53 -7.01 25.93 21.56
C LEU A 53 -5.97 25.10 20.79
N SER A 54 -5.43 24.04 21.39
CA SER A 54 -4.48 23.13 20.74
C SER A 54 -5.08 22.40 19.53
N ARG A 55 -6.38 22.13 19.52
CA ARG A 55 -7.07 21.55 18.36
C ARG A 55 -7.31 22.57 17.25
N HIS A 56 -7.52 23.84 17.60
CA HIS A 56 -7.71 24.92 16.63
C HIS A 56 -6.41 25.48 16.05
N THR A 57 -5.28 25.38 16.78
CA THR A 57 -3.97 25.80 16.30
C THR A 57 -3.14 24.68 15.68
N ALA A 58 -3.60 23.42 15.78
CA ALA A 58 -3.01 22.32 15.02
C ALA A 58 -3.15 22.64 13.53
N PRO A 59 -2.05 22.88 12.80
CA PRO A 59 -2.15 23.16 11.38
C PRO A 59 -2.70 21.91 10.71
N SER A 60 -3.85 22.01 10.03
CA SER A 60 -4.29 20.99 9.08
C SER A 60 -3.46 21.07 7.79
N ASN A 61 -2.15 21.29 7.92
CA ASN A 61 -1.23 21.21 6.81
C ASN A 61 -1.00 19.71 6.55
N ALA A 62 -1.99 19.07 5.94
CA ALA A 62 -1.77 17.80 5.28
C ALA A 62 -0.70 18.07 4.21
N THR A 63 0.56 17.77 4.53
CA THR A 63 1.62 17.78 3.53
C THR A 63 1.19 16.83 2.43
N PRO A 64 1.16 17.25 1.15
CA PRO A 64 0.78 16.37 0.06
C PRO A 64 1.68 15.12 0.11
N ASP A 65 1.07 13.95 0.22
CA ASP A 65 1.82 12.70 0.27
C ASP A 65 2.21 12.29 -1.14
N TYR A 66 3.46 12.59 -1.49
CA TYR A 66 4.05 12.21 -2.77
C TYR A 66 4.62 10.79 -2.72
N TYR A 67 4.47 10.05 -3.82
CA TYR A 67 4.95 8.70 -4.00
C TYR A 67 6.48 8.63 -4.12
N GLY A 68 7.04 7.51 -3.65
CA GLY A 68 8.47 7.24 -3.68
C GLY A 68 9.20 7.67 -2.40
N VAL A 69 10.52 7.61 -2.45
CA VAL A 69 11.41 8.03 -1.35
C VAL A 69 12.33 9.16 -1.77
N GLU A 70 12.90 9.84 -0.79
CA GLU A 70 13.88 10.90 -1.07
C GLU A 70 15.13 10.33 -1.77
N PRO A 71 15.72 11.06 -2.74
CA PRO A 71 15.32 12.39 -3.22
C PRO A 71 14.20 12.39 -4.29
N VAL A 72 13.78 11.23 -4.79
CA VAL A 72 12.77 11.12 -5.86
C VAL A 72 11.44 11.77 -5.44
N LYS A 73 11.01 11.55 -4.20
CA LYS A 73 9.78 12.11 -3.64
C LYS A 73 9.73 13.64 -3.74
N SER A 74 10.80 14.33 -3.34
CA SER A 74 10.86 15.80 -3.38
C SER A 74 11.05 16.37 -4.79
N GLU A 75 11.76 15.65 -5.66
CA GLU A 75 12.08 16.14 -7.01
C GLU A 75 10.95 15.85 -8.02
N MET A 76 10.34 14.66 -8.01
CA MET A 76 9.30 14.27 -8.97
C MET A 76 7.87 14.63 -8.53
N ARG A 77 7.61 14.69 -7.21
CA ARG A 77 6.33 15.14 -6.62
C ARG A 77 5.09 14.48 -7.24
N LEU A 78 5.12 13.16 -7.38
CA LEU A 78 4.01 12.37 -7.95
C LEU A 78 2.98 12.05 -6.88
N SER A 79 1.69 12.34 -7.10
CA SER A 79 0.62 11.96 -6.16
C SER A 79 0.20 10.50 -6.35
N THR A 80 -0.30 9.88 -5.28
CA THR A 80 -0.93 8.55 -5.35
C THR A 80 -2.41 8.65 -5.68
N ILE A 81 -2.91 7.71 -6.48
CA ILE A 81 -4.34 7.53 -6.76
C ILE A 81 -4.76 6.10 -6.41
N SER A 82 -6.03 5.92 -6.02
CA SER A 82 -6.62 4.60 -5.85
C SER A 82 -7.22 4.13 -7.18
N LYS A 83 -6.85 2.94 -7.61
CA LYS A 83 -7.36 2.33 -8.85
C LYS A 83 -7.68 0.85 -8.61
N THR A 84 -8.84 0.41 -9.07
CA THR A 84 -9.19 -1.01 -9.18
C THR A 84 -8.66 -1.55 -10.50
N PHE A 85 -8.05 -2.73 -10.48
CA PHE A 85 -7.59 -3.38 -11.71
C PHE A 85 -8.78 -4.01 -12.43
N GLU A 86 -8.91 -3.66 -13.70
CA GLU A 86 -9.86 -4.25 -14.63
C GLU A 86 -9.07 -4.70 -15.85
N LEU A 87 -9.41 -5.86 -16.43
CA LEU A 87 -8.72 -6.38 -17.60
C LEU A 87 -8.83 -5.38 -18.75
N ASP A 88 -7.69 -4.90 -19.24
CA ASP A 88 -7.62 -3.98 -20.37
C ASP A 88 -7.22 -4.72 -21.65
N LEU A 89 -8.21 -4.94 -22.51
CA LEU A 89 -8.01 -5.66 -23.77
C LEU A 89 -7.05 -4.95 -24.73
N ASN A 90 -6.82 -3.64 -24.59
CA ASN A 90 -5.81 -2.96 -25.41
C ASN A 90 -4.38 -3.44 -25.11
N TYR A 91 -4.16 -4.06 -23.96
CA TYR A 91 -2.86 -4.60 -23.55
C TYR A 91 -2.85 -6.13 -23.46
N ALA A 92 -4.02 -6.77 -23.32
CA ALA A 92 -4.15 -8.22 -23.21
C ALA A 92 -4.36 -8.93 -24.55
N MET A 93 -4.76 -8.21 -25.61
CA MET A 93 -5.02 -8.85 -26.91
C MET A 93 -3.72 -9.21 -27.65
N PRO A 94 -3.79 -10.15 -28.61
CA PRO A 94 -2.70 -10.46 -29.54
C PRO A 94 -2.12 -9.22 -30.26
N PRO A 95 -0.86 -9.28 -30.75
CA PRO A 95 -0.23 -8.16 -31.45
C PRO A 95 -1.07 -7.71 -32.64
N SER A 96 -1.25 -6.41 -32.73
CA SER A 96 -1.96 -5.70 -33.77
C SER A 96 -1.49 -4.25 -33.73
N PRO A 97 -1.65 -3.46 -34.80
CA PRO A 97 -1.23 -2.06 -34.78
C PRO A 97 -1.79 -1.26 -33.61
N GLN A 98 -3.02 -1.56 -33.17
CA GLN A 98 -3.66 -0.90 -32.04
C GLN A 98 -3.04 -1.32 -30.70
N VAL A 99 -2.79 -2.61 -30.51
CA VAL A 99 -2.17 -3.14 -29.27
C VAL A 99 -0.72 -2.69 -29.17
N ASP A 100 0.03 -2.74 -30.27
CA ASP A 100 1.44 -2.36 -30.28
C ASP A 100 1.61 -0.84 -30.06
N GLU A 101 0.71 -0.02 -30.60
CA GLU A 101 0.65 1.42 -30.28
C GLU A 101 0.28 1.66 -28.80
N ALA A 102 -0.68 0.90 -28.25
CA ALA A 102 -1.03 1.01 -26.84
C ALA A 102 0.18 0.71 -25.93
N TRP A 103 0.92 -0.37 -26.21
CA TRP A 103 2.16 -0.69 -25.50
C TRP A 103 3.25 0.37 -25.68
N ALA A 104 3.46 0.87 -26.90
CA ALA A 104 4.42 1.95 -27.18
C ALA A 104 4.08 3.24 -26.41
N SER A 105 2.79 3.56 -26.26
CA SER A 105 2.32 4.76 -25.54
C SER A 105 2.63 4.76 -24.04
N LEU A 106 3.00 3.62 -23.46
CA LEU A 106 3.41 3.52 -22.04
C LEU A 106 4.79 4.15 -21.80
N LEU A 107 5.62 4.26 -22.84
CA LEU A 107 6.93 4.88 -22.75
C LEU A 107 6.84 6.36 -23.13
N PRO A 108 7.55 7.26 -22.43
CA PRO A 108 7.67 8.63 -22.86
C PRO A 108 8.52 8.69 -24.15
N LYS A 109 8.52 9.86 -24.80
CA LYS A 109 9.21 10.08 -26.08
C LYS A 109 10.66 9.55 -26.13
N GLU A 110 11.40 9.70 -25.04
CA GLU A 110 12.79 9.27 -24.92
C GLU A 110 12.94 7.86 -24.32
N GLY A 111 11.91 7.02 -24.35
CA GLY A 111 11.93 5.63 -23.88
C GLY A 111 12.11 5.45 -22.36
N GLY A 112 12.02 6.55 -21.61
CA GLY A 112 12.28 6.58 -20.16
C GLY A 112 13.65 7.15 -19.78
N PHE A 113 14.49 7.47 -20.77
CA PHE A 113 15.77 8.12 -20.52
C PHE A 113 15.60 9.59 -20.16
N LEU A 114 16.41 10.05 -19.21
CA LEU A 114 16.42 11.43 -18.73
C LEU A 114 17.83 11.86 -18.34
N GLN A 115 17.99 13.18 -18.21
CA GLN A 115 19.10 13.81 -17.53
C GLN A 115 18.53 14.88 -16.59
N HIS A 116 18.88 14.81 -15.31
CA HIS A 116 18.35 15.69 -14.27
C HIS A 116 19.45 16.01 -13.25
N SER A 117 19.68 17.29 -12.96
CA SER A 117 20.82 17.76 -12.17
C SER A 117 20.97 17.10 -10.80
N LYS A 118 19.88 16.70 -10.16
CA LYS A 118 19.89 16.09 -8.82
C LYS A 118 19.65 14.58 -8.81
N LEU A 119 18.82 14.08 -9.73
CA LEU A 119 18.41 12.67 -9.74
C LEU A 119 19.27 11.84 -10.68
N ALA A 120 19.62 12.40 -11.83
CA ALA A 120 20.33 11.75 -12.93
C ALA A 120 21.36 12.71 -13.55
N PRO A 121 22.50 13.01 -12.87
CA PRO A 121 23.48 13.96 -13.39
C PRO A 121 24.04 13.55 -14.77
N GLN A 122 24.11 12.25 -15.01
CA GLN A 122 24.37 11.65 -16.32
C GLN A 122 23.09 11.09 -16.93
N LYS A 123 23.12 10.80 -18.24
CA LYS A 123 22.00 10.15 -18.92
C LYS A 123 21.69 8.81 -18.24
N SER A 124 20.47 8.67 -17.76
CA SER A 124 19.97 7.53 -16.99
C SER A 124 18.57 7.17 -17.45
N CYS A 125 18.02 6.06 -16.97
CA CYS A 125 16.64 5.65 -17.21
C CYS A 125 15.89 5.51 -15.86
N ILE A 126 14.59 5.79 -15.82
CA ILE A 126 13.78 5.36 -14.67
C ILE A 126 13.43 3.89 -14.84
N ALA A 127 13.72 3.08 -13.82
CA ALA A 127 13.60 1.62 -13.84
C ALA A 127 12.26 1.11 -14.36
N VAL A 128 11.13 1.74 -13.98
CA VAL A 128 9.79 1.36 -14.47
C VAL A 128 9.69 1.32 -16.00
N PHE A 129 10.33 2.24 -16.71
CA PHE A 129 10.27 2.26 -18.18
C PHE A 129 11.12 1.17 -18.80
N HIS A 130 12.26 0.85 -18.18
CA HIS A 130 13.05 -0.31 -18.57
C HIS A 130 12.29 -1.62 -18.33
N GLN A 131 11.60 -1.75 -17.19
CA GLN A 131 10.74 -2.91 -16.88
C GLN A 131 9.61 -3.08 -17.89
N LEU A 132 8.92 -1.99 -18.25
CA LEU A 132 7.87 -2.01 -19.27
C LEU A 132 8.41 -2.37 -20.66
N HIS A 133 9.58 -1.84 -21.04
CA HIS A 133 10.26 -2.20 -22.27
C HIS A 133 10.58 -3.71 -22.32
N CYS A 134 11.15 -4.25 -21.25
CA CYS A 134 11.43 -5.69 -21.17
C CYS A 134 10.15 -6.53 -21.21
N LEU A 135 9.08 -6.11 -20.52
CA LEU A 135 7.81 -6.83 -20.54
C LEU A 135 7.21 -6.86 -21.96
N ASP A 136 7.28 -5.75 -22.69
CA ASP A 136 6.81 -5.68 -24.07
C ASP A 136 7.67 -6.54 -25.01
N MET A 137 9.00 -6.55 -24.83
CA MET A 137 9.88 -7.46 -25.58
C MET A 137 9.51 -8.93 -25.35
N ILE A 138 9.22 -9.32 -24.10
CA ILE A 138 8.79 -10.69 -23.77
C ILE A 138 7.45 -11.01 -24.44
N ARG A 139 6.50 -10.08 -24.41
CA ARG A 139 5.20 -10.22 -25.10
C ARG A 139 5.41 -10.48 -26.60
N GLN A 140 6.22 -9.65 -27.27
CA GLN A 140 6.48 -9.80 -28.71
C GLN A 140 7.16 -11.14 -29.01
N ALA A 141 8.23 -11.49 -28.27
CA ALA A 141 8.95 -12.74 -28.46
C ALA A 141 8.08 -13.99 -28.26
N LEU A 142 7.14 -13.95 -27.31
CA LEU A 142 6.20 -15.05 -27.06
C LEU A 142 5.28 -15.30 -28.26
N TYR A 143 4.79 -14.24 -28.90
CA TYR A 143 3.92 -14.35 -30.07
C TYR A 143 4.70 -14.69 -31.34
N GLU A 144 5.93 -14.19 -31.49
CA GLU A 144 6.85 -14.61 -32.56
C GLU A 144 7.20 -16.10 -32.47
N ALA A 145 7.38 -16.63 -31.25
CA ALA A 145 7.65 -18.05 -31.03
C ALA A 145 6.43 -18.96 -31.27
N ARG A 146 5.22 -18.39 -31.43
CA ARG A 146 3.96 -19.13 -31.57
C ARG A 146 3.12 -18.64 -32.77
N PRO A 147 3.61 -18.82 -34.00
CA PRO A 147 2.89 -18.41 -35.20
C PRO A 147 1.57 -19.17 -35.39
N ASP A 148 1.46 -20.39 -34.84
CA ASP A 148 0.25 -21.21 -34.86
C ASP A 148 -0.96 -20.50 -34.23
N ILE A 149 -0.72 -19.70 -33.20
CA ILE A 149 -1.75 -18.90 -32.53
C ILE A 149 -2.15 -17.73 -33.41
N MET A 150 -1.18 -17.01 -33.98
CA MET A 150 -1.47 -15.89 -34.88
C MET A 150 -2.27 -16.34 -36.09
N GLU A 151 -1.96 -17.51 -36.63
CA GLU A 151 -2.69 -18.12 -37.74
C GLU A 151 -4.13 -18.47 -37.36
N GLN A 152 -4.37 -19.04 -36.16
CA GLN A 152 -5.72 -19.34 -35.67
C GLN A 152 -6.57 -18.07 -35.48
N ILE A 153 -5.95 -16.98 -35.01
CA ILE A 153 -6.63 -15.67 -34.88
C ILE A 153 -6.99 -15.12 -36.27
N ASN A 154 -6.04 -15.16 -37.20
CA ASN A 154 -6.21 -14.60 -38.56
C ASN A 154 -7.22 -15.38 -39.39
N ASN A 155 -7.29 -16.71 -39.21
CA ASN A 155 -8.19 -17.58 -39.96
C ASN A 155 -9.64 -17.55 -39.44
N GLY A 156 -9.94 -16.70 -38.44
CA GLY A 156 -11.29 -16.58 -37.91
C GLY A 156 -11.80 -17.87 -37.26
N SER A 157 -10.91 -18.83 -36.95
CA SER A 157 -11.18 -19.93 -36.03
C SER A 157 -11.28 -19.34 -34.63
N HIS A 158 -12.39 -18.67 -34.42
CA HIS A 158 -12.89 -18.19 -33.17
C HIS A 158 -12.75 -19.33 -32.14
N PRO A 159 -12.11 -19.11 -30.98
CA PRO A 159 -12.25 -20.00 -29.84
C PRO A 159 -13.68 -19.94 -29.24
N THR A 160 -14.71 -19.62 -30.03
CA THR A 160 -16.10 -19.51 -29.57
C THR A 160 -16.92 -20.77 -29.79
N ASP A 161 -16.32 -21.87 -30.24
CA ASP A 161 -16.96 -23.19 -30.23
C ASP A 161 -16.77 -23.94 -28.90
N HIS A 162 -16.57 -23.21 -27.81
CA HIS A 162 -17.05 -23.63 -26.47
C HIS A 162 -18.44 -23.06 -26.15
N LYS A 163 -19.30 -22.96 -27.16
CA LYS A 163 -20.75 -23.16 -26.97
C LYS A 163 -21.06 -24.65 -27.13
N GLY A 164 -20.64 -25.45 -26.15
CA GLY A 164 -21.02 -26.84 -25.98
C GLY A 164 -21.24 -27.13 -24.51
N ASP A 165 -22.49 -26.98 -24.06
CA ASP A 165 -23.05 -27.62 -22.87
C ASP A 165 -22.35 -27.36 -21.52
N HIS A 166 -22.56 -26.17 -20.97
CA HIS A 166 -22.74 -26.05 -19.51
C HIS A 166 -24.12 -26.61 -19.11
N LYS A 167 -24.30 -27.92 -19.26
CA LYS A 167 -25.33 -28.64 -18.51
C LYS A 167 -24.69 -29.17 -17.24
N ALA A 168 -25.23 -28.71 -16.11
CA ALA A 168 -24.99 -29.22 -14.79
C ALA A 168 -25.05 -30.76 -14.78
N GLY A 169 -23.98 -31.41 -14.32
CA GLY A 169 -23.95 -32.86 -14.17
C GLY A 169 -22.55 -33.40 -13.91
N HIS A 170 -22.26 -33.60 -12.63
CA HIS A 170 -21.36 -34.61 -12.07
C HIS A 170 -20.11 -34.99 -12.89
N ASP A 171 -19.00 -34.30 -12.63
CA ASP A 171 -17.75 -34.91 -12.18
C ASP A 171 -16.76 -33.80 -11.82
N ALA A 172 -16.79 -33.43 -10.54
CA ALA A 172 -15.89 -32.44 -9.96
C ALA A 172 -14.49 -33.05 -9.78
N SER A 173 -13.66 -32.94 -10.80
CA SER A 173 -12.19 -32.97 -10.65
C SER A 173 -11.63 -31.66 -11.23
N PRO A 174 -11.10 -30.74 -10.40
CA PRO A 174 -10.71 -29.39 -10.81
C PRO A 174 -9.24 -29.40 -11.26
N ASP A 175 -8.91 -30.02 -12.39
CA ASP A 175 -7.50 -30.09 -12.80
C ASP A 175 -7.30 -30.13 -14.31
N HIS A 176 -7.74 -29.10 -15.04
CA HIS A 176 -7.37 -28.92 -16.46
C HIS A 176 -6.84 -27.50 -16.72
N ASN A 177 -5.55 -27.30 -16.42
CA ASN A 177 -4.53 -26.59 -17.21
C ASN A 177 -4.99 -25.63 -18.34
N HIS A 178 -5.79 -24.60 -18.04
CA HIS A 178 -6.06 -23.47 -18.95
C HIS A 178 -4.85 -22.52 -19.14
N VAL A 179 -3.71 -22.83 -18.53
CA VAL A 179 -2.44 -22.08 -18.57
C VAL A 179 -1.87 -21.89 -20.00
N LYS A 180 -2.39 -22.61 -21.00
CA LYS A 180 -1.86 -22.60 -22.39
C LYS A 180 -2.68 -21.79 -23.40
N ASP A 181 -3.81 -21.21 -22.99
CA ASP A 181 -4.57 -20.33 -23.86
C ASP A 181 -3.94 -18.93 -23.86
N MET A 182 -3.76 -18.33 -25.03
CA MET A 182 -3.17 -17.00 -25.18
C MET A 182 -4.05 -15.91 -24.59
N TYR A 183 -5.35 -16.18 -24.41
CA TYR A 183 -6.19 -15.34 -23.57
C TYR A 183 -5.67 -15.27 -22.12
N HIS A 184 -5.25 -16.39 -21.54
CA HIS A 184 -4.68 -16.42 -20.19
C HIS A 184 -3.34 -15.69 -20.13
N ILE A 185 -2.47 -15.88 -21.14
CA ILE A 185 -1.20 -15.16 -21.21
C ILE A 185 -1.42 -13.66 -21.37
N GLY A 186 -2.33 -13.24 -22.25
CA GLY A 186 -2.71 -11.83 -22.41
C GLY A 186 -3.25 -11.20 -21.13
N HIS A 187 -4.15 -11.90 -20.44
CA HIS A 187 -4.65 -11.49 -19.13
C HIS A 187 -3.52 -11.33 -18.09
N CYS A 188 -2.60 -12.29 -18.02
CA CYS A 188 -1.44 -12.21 -17.13
C CYS A 188 -0.51 -11.05 -17.49
N MET A 189 -0.25 -10.82 -18.78
CA MET A 189 0.57 -9.70 -19.25
C MET A 189 -0.01 -8.37 -18.82
N ASP A 190 -1.33 -8.18 -18.98
CA ASP A 190 -2.00 -6.96 -18.54
C ASP A 190 -1.98 -6.81 -17.01
N LEU A 191 -2.18 -7.89 -16.25
CA LEU A 191 -2.08 -7.84 -14.78
C LEU A 191 -0.68 -7.43 -14.29
N VAL A 192 0.38 -7.97 -14.89
CA VAL A 192 1.76 -7.61 -14.57
C VAL A 192 2.03 -6.15 -14.94
N ARG A 193 1.62 -5.71 -16.14
CA ARG A 193 1.72 -4.31 -16.58
C ARG A 193 1.01 -3.37 -15.61
N GLN A 194 -0.22 -3.69 -15.21
CA GLN A 194 -0.98 -2.87 -14.25
C GLN A 194 -0.29 -2.82 -12.88
N SER A 195 0.31 -3.93 -12.44
CA SER A 195 1.08 -3.98 -11.19
C SER A 195 2.30 -3.07 -11.24
N ILE A 196 3.05 -3.09 -12.36
CA ILE A 196 4.21 -2.20 -12.61
C ILE A 196 3.76 -0.73 -12.62
N LEU A 197 2.66 -0.39 -13.30
CA LEU A 197 2.16 0.98 -13.36
C LEU A 197 1.58 1.49 -12.03
N CYS A 198 1.01 0.59 -11.22
CA CYS A 198 0.41 0.94 -9.94
C CYS A 198 1.45 1.27 -8.87
N ARG A 199 2.57 0.53 -8.86
CA ARG A 199 3.71 0.79 -7.98
C ARG A 199 5.00 0.87 -8.79
N PRO A 200 5.19 1.96 -9.54
CA PRO A 200 6.34 2.10 -10.42
C PRO A 200 7.63 2.13 -9.61
N ASP A 201 8.64 1.42 -10.08
CA ASP A 201 10.00 1.54 -9.57
C ASP A 201 10.63 2.82 -10.12
N LEU A 202 10.77 3.83 -9.27
CA LEU A 202 11.32 5.13 -9.64
C LEU A 202 12.84 5.21 -9.47
N THR A 203 13.52 4.09 -9.28
CA THR A 203 14.97 4.02 -9.21
C THR A 203 15.60 4.57 -10.50
N VAL A 204 16.63 5.40 -10.35
CA VAL A 204 17.38 5.97 -11.46
C VAL A 204 18.51 5.03 -11.85
N GLU A 205 18.30 4.26 -12.91
CA GLU A 205 19.31 3.38 -13.48
C GLU A 205 20.33 4.18 -14.26
N VAL A 206 21.58 4.10 -13.82
CA VAL A 206 22.68 4.84 -14.43
C VAL A 206 22.98 4.27 -15.81
N GLY A 207 22.96 5.13 -16.84
CA GLY A 207 23.28 4.72 -18.20
C GLY A 207 24.73 4.24 -18.33
N ASP A 208 24.90 3.14 -19.06
CA ASP A 208 26.18 2.58 -19.46
C ASP A 208 26.56 3.11 -20.86
N PRO A 209 27.58 3.99 -20.97
CA PRO A 209 27.99 4.56 -22.25
C PRO A 209 28.51 3.52 -23.25
N ALA A 210 29.05 2.39 -22.78
CA ALA A 210 29.56 1.34 -23.67
C ALA A 210 28.41 0.57 -24.35
N LEU A 211 27.26 0.48 -23.69
CA LEU A 211 26.06 -0.17 -24.20
C LEU A 211 25.08 0.81 -24.87
N GLY A 212 25.23 2.11 -24.61
CA GLY A 212 24.26 3.12 -25.06
C GLY A 212 22.90 3.00 -24.38
N GLY A 213 22.81 2.34 -23.22
CA GLY A 213 21.56 1.99 -22.55
C GLY A 213 21.74 1.74 -21.05
N VAL A 214 20.79 1.04 -20.43
CA VAL A 214 20.84 0.61 -19.03
C VAL A 214 20.72 -0.91 -18.94
N THR A 215 21.28 -1.53 -17.91
CA THR A 215 21.22 -2.99 -17.72
C THR A 215 20.16 -3.42 -16.71
N GLY A 216 19.59 -2.50 -15.92
CA GLY A 216 18.72 -2.86 -14.80
C GLY A 216 19.47 -3.35 -13.56
N PHE A 217 20.79 -3.49 -13.63
CA PHE A 217 21.60 -4.06 -12.56
C PHE A 217 22.66 -3.08 -12.06
N GLY A 218 23.14 -3.30 -10.83
CA GLY A 218 24.18 -2.47 -10.21
C GLY A 218 23.69 -1.15 -9.62
N THR A 219 22.39 -0.83 -9.76
CA THR A 219 21.74 0.30 -9.08
C THR A 219 20.98 -0.21 -7.86
N LYS A 220 20.93 0.59 -6.77
CA LYS A 220 20.19 0.21 -5.56
C LYS A 220 18.70 0.55 -5.73
N HIS A 221 17.87 -0.49 -5.64
CA HIS A 221 16.41 -0.36 -5.62
C HIS A 221 15.89 -0.33 -4.18
N GLN A 222 14.67 0.16 -4.01
CA GLN A 222 13.96 0.06 -2.74
C GLN A 222 12.89 -1.03 -2.81
N CYS A 223 13.22 -2.20 -2.26
CA CYS A 223 12.34 -3.35 -2.24
C CYS A 223 11.70 -3.54 -0.86
N VAL A 224 10.54 -4.21 -0.82
CA VAL A 224 10.02 -4.81 0.40
C VAL A 224 11.01 -5.90 0.86
N ASN A 225 11.17 -6.08 2.17
CA ASN A 225 11.90 -7.24 2.69
C ASN A 225 11.10 -8.51 2.35
N TRP A 226 11.55 -9.24 1.33
CA TRP A 226 10.86 -10.42 0.84
C TRP A 226 10.73 -11.52 1.89
N GLN A 227 11.75 -11.71 2.73
CA GLN A 227 11.72 -12.73 3.76
C GLN A 227 10.65 -12.42 4.81
N GLU A 228 10.56 -11.15 5.25
CA GLU A 228 9.51 -10.74 6.21
C GLU A 228 8.10 -10.95 5.64
N LEU A 229 7.89 -10.68 4.35
CA LEU A 229 6.62 -10.96 3.69
C LEU A 229 6.31 -12.46 3.67
N MET A 230 7.29 -13.30 3.33
CA MET A 230 7.12 -14.75 3.29
C MET A 230 6.88 -15.34 4.67
N ASP A 231 7.58 -14.85 5.69
CA ASP A 231 7.37 -15.26 7.08
C ASP A 231 5.95 -14.89 7.54
N TRP A 232 5.48 -13.68 7.23
CA TRP A 232 4.11 -13.27 7.52
C TRP A 232 3.08 -14.16 6.82
N MET A 233 3.28 -14.48 5.53
CA MET A 233 2.38 -15.36 4.77
C MET A 233 2.29 -16.76 5.38
N LYS A 234 3.44 -17.33 5.75
CA LYS A 234 3.52 -18.65 6.37
C LYS A 234 2.74 -18.73 7.70
N ASP A 235 2.70 -17.63 8.44
CA ASP A 235 1.94 -17.55 9.69
C ASP A 235 0.42 -17.44 9.48
N HIS A 236 -0.05 -17.23 8.23
CA HIS A 236 -1.45 -16.94 7.89
C HIS A 236 -2.03 -17.81 6.75
N GLU A 237 -1.32 -18.84 6.29
CA GLU A 237 -1.82 -19.82 5.31
C GLU A 237 -2.48 -21.06 5.93
#